data_AF-A0AAP0MZ92-F1
#
_entry.id   AF-A0AAP0MZ92-F1
#
_cell.length_a   1.000
_cell.length_b   1.000
_cell.length_c   1.000
_cell.angle_alpha   90.00
_cell.angle_beta   90.00
_cell.angle_gamma   90.00
#
_symmetry.space_group_name_H-M   'P 1'
#
loop_
_entity.id
_entity.type
_entity.pdbx_description
1 polymer ?
#
loop_
_entity_poly.entity_id
_entity_poly.type
_entity_poly.pdbx_seq_one_letter_code
_entity_poly.pdbx_strand_id
1 'polypeptide(L)'
;MSVNWNWCFVLFFLIFSTPFSFLVDARSQSFDYPTAKLSTKWVNSPSAPHSVAFTDGSTVRAILLRGTFGPRYACGFFCNGACDTYLFAVFIVQTNSASSIVAPAIGFPQVVWAANRNNPVRINATLELTSRGNLVL
;
A
#
# COMPACT_ATOMS: atom_id res chain seq x y z
N MET A 1 -59.99 12.60 -35.45
CA MET A 1 -58.89 13.48 -35.00
C MET A 1 -57.70 12.57 -34.70
N SER A 2 -56.90 12.32 -35.72
CA SER A 2 -55.73 11.42 -35.66
C SER A 2 -54.56 12.16 -35.04
N VAL A 3 -54.14 11.75 -33.84
CA VAL A 3 -52.87 12.21 -33.27
C VAL A 3 -51.76 11.57 -34.09
N ASN A 4 -51.00 12.42 -34.77
CA ASN A 4 -49.99 12.04 -35.75
C ASN A 4 -48.84 11.32 -35.03
N TRP A 5 -48.61 10.04 -35.33
CA TRP A 5 -47.59 9.16 -34.71
C TRP A 5 -46.18 9.80 -34.73
N ASN A 6 -45.91 10.71 -35.67
CA ASN A 6 -44.64 11.42 -35.78
C ASN A 6 -44.25 12.29 -34.58
N TRP A 7 -45.20 12.76 -33.75
CA TRP A 7 -44.84 13.59 -32.59
C TRP A 7 -44.28 12.78 -31.41
N CYS A 8 -44.63 11.50 -31.27
CA CYS A 8 -44.07 10.63 -30.24
C CYS A 8 -42.58 10.31 -30.50
N PHE A 9 -42.19 10.17 -31.77
CA PHE A 9 -40.79 9.89 -32.13
C PHE A 9 -39.87 11.09 -31.88
N VAL A 10 -40.32 12.32 -32.14
CA VAL A 10 -39.52 13.53 -31.91
C VAL A 10 -39.26 13.76 -30.42
N LEU A 11 -40.26 13.52 -29.57
CA LEU A 11 -40.11 13.60 -28.11
C LEU A 11 -39.13 12.53 -27.58
N PHE A 12 -39.14 11.33 -28.16
CA PHE A 12 -38.21 10.26 -27.78
C PHE A 12 -36.76 10.58 -28.14
N PHE A 13 -36.53 11.20 -29.32
CA PHE A 13 -35.20 11.67 -29.73
C PHE A 13 -34.69 12.85 -28.89
N LEU A 14 -35.57 13.74 -28.43
CA LEU A 14 -35.18 14.87 -27.57
C LEU A 14 -34.78 14.44 -26.15
N ILE A 15 -35.38 13.37 -25.61
CA ILE A 15 -34.98 12.82 -24.31
C ILE A 15 -33.63 12.10 -24.41
N PHE A 16 -33.38 11.38 -25.51
CA PHE A 16 -32.11 10.67 -25.74
C PHE A 16 -30.93 11.55 -26.19
N SER A 17 -31.17 12.80 -26.60
CA SER A 17 -30.13 13.73 -27.06
C SER A 17 -29.68 14.74 -26.00
N THR A 18 -30.27 14.73 -24.80
CA THR A 18 -29.71 15.47 -23.68
C THR A 18 -28.51 14.69 -23.13
N PRO A 19 -27.27 15.18 -23.22
CA PRO A 19 -26.17 14.57 -22.48
C PRO A 19 -26.50 14.81 -21.02
N PHE A 20 -26.90 13.75 -20.32
CA PHE A 20 -27.12 13.72 -18.87
C PHE A 20 -25.76 13.97 -18.21
N SER A 21 -25.31 15.22 -18.23
CA SER A 21 -24.07 15.69 -17.61
C SER A 21 -24.35 15.90 -16.13
N PHE A 22 -24.78 14.85 -15.45
CA PHE A 22 -24.64 14.76 -14.01
C PHE A 22 -23.18 14.39 -13.77
N LEU A 23 -22.31 15.39 -13.92
CA LEU A 23 -21.01 15.35 -13.30
C LEU A 23 -21.27 15.42 -11.79
N VAL A 24 -21.59 14.28 -11.21
CA VAL A 24 -21.35 14.06 -9.79
C VAL A 24 -19.85 14.26 -9.67
N ASP A 25 -19.44 15.41 -9.11
CA ASP A 25 -18.09 15.56 -8.59
C ASP A 25 -17.98 14.57 -7.44
N ALA A 26 -17.73 13.31 -7.80
CA ALA A 26 -17.31 12.29 -6.88
C ALA A 26 -15.91 12.70 -6.45
N ARG A 27 -15.84 13.67 -5.53
CA ARG A 27 -14.68 13.79 -4.66
C ARG A 27 -14.59 12.46 -3.94
N SER A 28 -13.82 11.54 -4.50
CA SER A 28 -13.29 10.43 -3.74
C SER A 28 -12.60 11.08 -2.56
N GLN A 29 -13.23 11.06 -1.38
CA GLN A 29 -12.53 11.41 -0.16
C GLN A 29 -11.30 10.52 -0.17
N SER A 30 -10.12 11.14 -0.19
CA SER A 30 -8.87 10.39 -0.20
C SER A 30 -8.91 9.49 1.03
N PHE A 31 -9.10 8.19 0.81
CA PHE A 31 -8.76 7.19 1.82
C PHE A 31 -7.37 7.58 2.27
N ASP A 32 -7.12 7.81 3.57
CA ASP A 32 -5.83 8.39 4.00
C ASP A 32 -4.70 7.42 3.59
N TYR A 33 -4.02 7.73 2.47
CA TYR A 33 -2.95 6.91 1.95
C TYR A 33 -1.67 7.41 2.61
N PRO A 34 -0.94 6.60 3.41
CA PRO A 34 0.34 7.00 3.91
C PRO A 34 1.21 7.29 2.71
N THR A 35 1.63 8.54 2.63
CA THR A 35 2.53 9.05 1.63
C THR A 35 3.79 9.53 2.34
N ALA A 36 4.89 9.57 1.59
CA ALA A 36 6.14 10.12 2.06
C ALA A 36 6.38 11.44 1.34
N LYS A 37 6.93 12.43 2.04
CA LYS A 37 7.45 13.65 1.40
C LYS A 37 8.79 13.34 0.74
N LEU A 38 9.17 14.12 -0.26
CA LEU A 38 10.53 14.06 -0.80
C LEU A 38 11.55 14.37 0.31
N SER A 39 12.73 13.78 0.20
CA SER A 39 13.80 13.78 1.23
C SER A 39 13.44 13.02 2.52
N THR A 40 12.44 12.12 2.49
CA THR A 40 12.15 11.23 3.62
C THR A 40 13.18 10.10 3.69
N LYS A 41 13.65 9.79 4.90
CA LYS A 41 14.60 8.71 5.17
C LYS A 41 14.01 7.71 6.16
N TRP A 42 14.26 6.42 5.92
CA TRP A 42 13.91 5.34 6.83
C TRP A 42 15.16 4.54 7.16
N VAL A 43 15.55 4.58 8.42
CA VAL A 43 16.70 3.83 8.92
C VAL A 43 16.24 2.44 9.37
N ASN A 44 16.94 1.41 8.92
CA ASN A 44 16.81 0.05 9.42
C ASN A 44 17.34 -0.02 10.87
N SER A 45 16.53 0.40 11.84
CA SER A 45 16.90 0.43 13.27
C SER A 45 16.02 -0.52 14.07
N PRO A 46 16.55 -1.22 15.10
CA PRO A 46 15.73 -2.00 16.04
C PRO A 46 14.66 -1.16 16.74
N SER A 47 14.86 0.16 16.86
CA SER A 47 13.92 1.10 17.47
C SER A 47 12.85 1.64 16.50
N ALA A 48 12.75 1.11 15.28
CA ALA A 48 11.75 1.55 14.31
C ALA A 48 10.31 1.26 14.82
N PRO A 49 9.33 2.16 14.60
CA PRO A 49 7.98 2.04 15.16
C PRO A 49 7.23 0.74 14.85
N HIS A 50 7.55 0.11 13.72
CA HIS A 50 6.93 -1.13 13.26
C HIS A 50 7.95 -2.27 13.09
N SER A 51 8.84 -2.41 14.09
CA SER A 51 9.79 -3.51 14.20
C SER A 51 9.14 -4.69 14.94
N VAL A 52 8.87 -5.79 14.22
CA VAL A 52 8.23 -6.99 14.77
C VAL A 52 9.08 -8.22 14.49
N ALA A 53 9.49 -8.90 15.56
CA ALA A 53 10.16 -10.19 15.52
C ALA A 53 9.14 -11.34 15.57
N PHE A 54 9.40 -12.39 14.80
CA PHE A 54 8.55 -13.56 14.65
C PHE A 54 9.23 -14.80 15.22
N THR A 55 8.44 -15.82 15.58
CA THR A 55 8.96 -17.05 16.19
C THR A 55 9.74 -17.96 15.23
N ASP A 56 9.65 -17.74 13.91
CA ASP A 56 10.51 -18.40 12.91
C ASP A 56 11.92 -17.78 12.83
N GLY A 57 12.22 -16.79 13.67
CA GLY A 57 13.47 -16.05 13.66
C GLY A 57 13.52 -14.94 12.62
N SER A 58 12.44 -14.70 11.86
CA SER A 58 12.37 -13.55 10.98
C SER A 58 12.06 -12.26 11.76
N THR A 59 12.44 -11.12 11.20
CA THR A 59 12.03 -9.80 11.72
C THR A 59 11.69 -8.90 10.56
N VAL A 60 10.57 -8.19 10.68
CA VAL A 60 10.17 -7.12 9.75
C VAL A 60 10.29 -5.77 10.41
N ARG A 61 10.67 -4.75 9.64
CA ARG A 61 10.59 -3.35 10.00
C ARG A 61 9.81 -2.63 8.93
N ALA A 62 8.50 -2.55 9.13
CA ALA A 62 7.60 -2.00 8.13
C ALA A 62 7.77 -0.48 8.04
N ILE A 63 7.92 -0.01 6.79
CA ILE A 63 7.93 1.41 6.41
C ILE A 63 6.54 1.81 5.94
N LEU A 64 5.89 0.95 5.17
CA LEU A 64 4.53 1.11 4.70
C LEU A 64 3.74 -0.15 5.02
N LEU A 65 2.60 0.00 5.69
CA LEU A 65 1.63 -1.05 5.91
C LEU A 65 0.24 -0.49 5.62
N ARG A 66 -0.56 -1.21 4.84
CA ARG A 66 -1.90 -0.77 4.48
C ARG A 66 -2.98 -1.81 4.62
N GLY A 67 -4.11 -1.32 5.12
CA GLY A 67 -5.29 -2.12 5.41
C GLY A 67 -5.27 -2.67 6.82
N THR A 68 -6.46 -3.05 7.27
CA THR A 68 -6.73 -3.59 8.61
C THR A 68 -7.23 -5.03 8.48
N PHE A 69 -7.13 -5.80 9.55
CA PHE A 69 -7.76 -7.11 9.74
C PHE A 69 -7.37 -8.19 8.71
N GLY A 70 -6.52 -9.13 9.14
CA GLY A 70 -6.10 -10.27 8.33
C GLY A 70 -4.84 -10.01 7.50
N PRO A 71 -4.58 -10.80 6.44
CA PRO A 71 -3.36 -10.73 5.66
C PRO A 71 -3.28 -9.42 4.86
N ARG A 72 -2.20 -8.66 5.02
CA ARG A 72 -1.95 -7.39 4.32
C ARG A 72 -0.54 -7.33 3.79
N TYR A 73 -0.38 -6.63 2.66
CA TYR A 73 0.93 -6.27 2.14
C TYR A 73 1.55 -5.16 2.98
N ALA A 74 2.83 -5.32 3.28
CA ALA A 74 3.69 -4.30 3.84
C ALA A 74 4.97 -4.21 3.01
N CYS A 75 5.64 -3.07 3.07
CA CYS A 75 7.00 -2.90 2.59
C CYS A 75 7.92 -2.43 3.72
N GLY A 76 9.18 -2.84 3.67
CA GLY A 76 10.16 -2.49 4.69
C GLY A 76 11.37 -3.39 4.67
N PHE A 77 12.12 -3.39 5.77
CA PHE A 77 13.25 -4.28 5.93
C PHE A 77 12.80 -5.63 6.47
N PHE A 78 13.32 -6.72 5.90
CA PHE A 78 13.08 -8.09 6.29
C PHE A 78 14.42 -8.80 6.50
N CYS A 79 14.54 -9.56 7.59
CA CYS A 79 15.60 -10.55 7.76
C CYS A 79 14.98 -11.90 8.12
N ASN A 80 15.77 -12.95 7.89
CA ASN A 80 15.45 -14.33 8.29
C ASN A 80 16.61 -14.89 9.13
N GLY A 81 16.31 -15.53 10.26
CA GLY A 81 17.30 -16.15 11.13
C GLY A 81 18.05 -15.15 12.03
N ALA A 82 19.39 -15.19 12.01
CA ALA A 82 20.23 -14.38 12.91
C ALA A 82 20.13 -12.86 12.67
N CYS A 83 19.52 -12.44 11.57
CA CYS A 83 19.30 -11.03 11.24
C CYS A 83 20.58 -10.18 11.12
N ASP A 84 21.67 -10.82 10.66
CA ASP A 84 22.92 -10.14 10.29
C ASP A 84 22.78 -9.27 9.04
N THR A 85 21.87 -9.67 8.15
CA THR A 85 21.58 -9.00 6.88
C THR A 85 20.09 -8.86 6.63
N TYR A 86 19.72 -7.83 5.87
CA TYR A 86 18.36 -7.41 5.59
C TYR A 86 18.13 -7.18 4.10
N LEU A 87 16.94 -7.56 3.66
CA LEU A 87 16.37 -7.22 2.37
C LEU A 87 15.37 -6.06 2.56
N PHE A 88 15.38 -5.09 1.65
CA PHE A 88 14.22 -4.25 1.44
C PHE A 88 13.22 -5.00 0.56
N ALA A 89 12.05 -5.30 1.13
CA ALA A 89 11.13 -6.28 0.60
C ALA A 89 9.67 -5.83 0.70
N VAL A 90 8.83 -6.45 -0.12
CA VAL A 90 7.38 -6.48 0.02
C VAL A 90 7.01 -7.85 0.57
N PHE A 91 6.24 -7.86 1.67
CA PHE A 91 5.86 -9.07 2.38
C PHE A 91 4.42 -9.02 2.88
N ILE A 92 3.82 -10.18 3.08
CA ILE A 92 2.47 -10.34 3.64
C ILE A 92 2.59 -10.61 5.15
N VAL A 93 1.83 -9.87 5.95
CA VAL A 93 1.74 -10.01 7.42
C VAL A 93 0.29 -10.01 7.88
N GLN A 94 0.02 -10.55 9.06
CA GLN A 94 -1.31 -10.47 9.69
C GLN A 94 -1.49 -9.11 10.38
N THR A 95 -2.66 -8.50 10.22
CA THR A 95 -2.99 -7.22 10.86
C THR A 95 -4.27 -7.29 11.67
N ASN A 96 -4.40 -6.43 12.68
CA ASN A 96 -5.64 -6.23 13.43
C ASN A 96 -6.47 -5.07 12.87
N SER A 97 -7.60 -4.75 13.52
CA SER A 97 -8.48 -3.63 13.14
C SER A 97 -7.80 -2.25 13.23
N ALA A 98 -6.68 -2.13 13.94
CA ALA A 98 -5.89 -0.91 14.08
C ALA A 98 -4.66 -0.85 13.16
N SER A 99 -4.59 -1.70 12.12
CA SER A 99 -3.46 -1.79 11.18
C SER A 99 -2.12 -2.10 11.85
N SER A 100 -2.12 -2.74 13.03
CA SER A 100 -0.89 -3.20 13.66
C SER A 100 -0.56 -4.62 13.21
N ILE A 101 0.72 -4.93 13.01
CA ILE A 101 1.19 -6.29 12.73
C ILE A 101 0.97 -7.14 13.98
N VAL A 102 0.27 -8.28 13.82
CA VAL A 102 -0.10 -9.18 14.92
C VAL A 102 0.24 -10.63 14.60
N ALA A 103 -0.03 -11.51 15.57
CA ALA A 103 0.19 -12.94 15.50
C ALA A 103 1.64 -13.38 15.22
N PRO A 104 2.68 -12.72 15.78
CA PRO A 104 4.08 -13.05 15.48
C PRO A 104 4.49 -14.47 15.92
N ALA A 105 3.68 -15.11 16.77
CA ALA A 105 3.90 -16.46 17.26
C ALA A 105 3.40 -17.57 16.32
N ILE A 106 2.47 -17.26 15.41
CA ILE A 106 1.77 -18.27 14.58
C ILE A 106 1.66 -17.90 13.10
N GLY A 107 1.77 -16.61 12.76
CA GLY A 107 1.78 -16.13 11.38
C GLY A 107 3.16 -15.59 11.04
N PHE A 108 3.74 -16.04 9.93
CA PHE A 108 5.09 -15.63 9.52
C PHE A 108 5.02 -14.68 8.30
N PRO A 109 5.98 -13.75 8.16
CA PRO A 109 6.04 -12.87 6.99
C PRO A 109 6.28 -13.68 5.72
N GLN A 110 5.44 -13.49 4.70
CA GLN A 110 5.65 -14.09 3.39
C GLN A 110 6.24 -13.05 2.43
N VAL A 111 7.53 -13.15 2.14
CA VAL A 111 8.20 -12.25 1.19
C VAL A 111 7.75 -12.58 -0.24
N VAL A 112 7.15 -11.61 -0.92
CA VAL A 112 6.69 -11.75 -2.31
C VAL A 112 7.63 -11.07 -3.30
N TRP A 113 8.40 -10.07 -2.85
CA TRP A 113 9.37 -9.34 -3.67
C TRP A 113 10.48 -8.74 -2.81
N ALA A 114 11.69 -8.59 -3.37
CA ALA A 114 12.79 -7.91 -2.69
C ALA A 114 13.69 -7.18 -3.68
N ALA A 115 14.10 -5.95 -3.33
CA ALA A 115 14.84 -5.05 -4.20
C ALA A 115 16.33 -5.42 -4.31
N ASN A 116 16.94 -5.81 -3.19
CA ASN A 116 18.38 -5.94 -3.02
C ASN A 116 18.82 -7.39 -2.71
N ARG A 117 18.20 -8.38 -3.37
CA ARG A 117 18.48 -9.82 -3.16
C ARG A 117 19.96 -10.19 -3.28
N ASN A 118 20.67 -9.54 -4.21
CA ASN A 118 22.09 -9.79 -4.47
C ASN A 118 23.02 -8.86 -3.68
N ASN A 119 22.47 -7.86 -2.96
CA ASN A 119 23.24 -6.94 -2.13
C ASN A 119 22.49 -6.66 -0.80
N PRO A 120 22.38 -7.66 0.09
CA PRO A 120 21.74 -7.48 1.39
C PRO A 120 22.46 -6.41 2.23
N VAL A 121 21.69 -5.59 2.93
CA VAL A 121 22.23 -4.52 3.78
C VAL A 121 22.27 -4.95 5.24
N ARG A 122 22.98 -4.20 6.08
CA ARG A 122 23.03 -4.45 7.53
C ARG A 122 22.07 -3.54 8.29
N ILE A 123 22.04 -3.68 9.62
CA ILE A 123 21.40 -2.69 10.49
C ILE A 123 22.01 -1.30 10.26
N ASN A 124 21.23 -0.24 10.51
CA ASN A 124 21.57 1.16 10.23
C ASN A 124 21.66 1.55 8.75
N ALA A 125 21.39 0.63 7.82
CA ALA A 125 21.17 1.01 6.42
C ALA A 125 19.98 1.97 6.28
N THR A 126 20.03 2.86 5.30
CA THR A 126 19.04 3.91 5.12
C THR A 126 18.39 3.81 3.74
N LEU A 127 17.06 3.69 3.71
CA LEU A 127 16.27 3.90 2.51
C LEU A 127 15.92 5.39 2.43
N GLU A 128 16.12 6.02 1.27
CA GLU A 128 15.83 7.44 1.06
C GLU A 128 14.93 7.65 -0.15
N LEU A 129 13.81 8.32 0.05
CA LEU A 129 13.08 8.96 -1.04
C LEU A 129 13.72 10.33 -1.26
N THR A 130 14.60 10.44 -2.25
CA THR A 130 15.42 11.62 -2.50
C THR A 130 14.57 12.84 -2.89
N SER A 131 15.17 14.04 -2.82
CA SER A 131 14.55 15.29 -3.33
C SER A 131 14.19 15.26 -4.82
N ARG A 132 14.79 14.34 -5.58
CA ARG A 132 14.54 14.12 -7.02
C ARG A 132 13.50 13.03 -7.30
N GLY A 133 12.92 12.42 -6.27
CA GLY A 133 11.89 11.38 -6.42
C GLY A 133 12.43 9.96 -6.63
N ASN A 134 13.75 9.75 -6.59
CA ASN A 134 14.33 8.40 -6.61
C ASN A 134 14.22 7.76 -5.23
N LEU A 135 13.89 6.47 -5.19
CA LEU A 135 13.99 5.64 -4.00
C LEU A 135 15.33 4.89 -4.03
N VAL A 136 16.23 5.22 -3.10
CA VAL A 136 17.61 4.72 -3.07
C VAL A 136 17.85 3.98 -1.76
N LEU A 137 18.52 2.83 -1.86
CA LEU A 137 18.99 2.01 -0.74
C LEU A 137 20.48 1.74 -0.89
#